data_AF-A0A5S3VT68-F1
#
_entry.id   AF-A0A5S3VT68-F1
#
_cell.length_a   1.000
_cell.length_b   1.000
_cell.length_c   1.000
_cell.angle_alpha   90.00
_cell.angle_beta   90.00
_cell.angle_gamma   90.00
#
_symmetry.space_group_name_H-M   'P 1'
#
loop_
_entity.id
_entity.type
_entity.pdbx_description
1 polymer ?
#
loop_
_entity_poly.entity_id
_entity_poly.type
_entity_poly.pdbx_seq_one_letter_code
_entity_poly.pdbx_strand_id
1 'polypeptide(L)'
;LHLVDLEGARDPSKKQWRTIQAATKALSVPFQVGGGIRSIDDVKQWLDAGAAQVVIGSMAVDKQQEVAAWIKACGADKFVIALDVNKTESG
;
A
#
# COMPACT_ATOMS: atom_id res chain seq x y z
N LEU A 1 10.36 1.87 8.52
CA LEU A 1 9.24 1.19 9.21
C LEU A 1 8.26 0.66 8.18
N HIS A 2 7.70 -0.55 8.35
CA HIS A 2 6.65 -1.10 7.48
C HIS A 2 5.37 -1.29 8.30
N LEU A 3 4.27 -0.68 7.85
CA LEU A 3 2.97 -0.71 8.52
C LEU A 3 1.94 -1.40 7.64
N VAL A 4 1.13 -2.27 8.23
CA VAL A 4 0.06 -2.99 7.52
C VAL A 4 -1.27 -2.76 8.23
N ASP A 5 -2.24 -2.18 7.51
CA ASP A 5 -3.63 -2.08 7.98
C ASP A 5 -4.37 -3.39 7.71
N LEU A 6 -4.38 -4.29 8.70
CA LEU A 6 -5.08 -5.57 8.59
C LEU A 6 -6.61 -5.42 8.54
N GLU A 7 -7.17 -4.42 9.23
CA GLU A 7 -8.62 -4.17 9.20
C GLU A 7 -9.04 -3.62 7.84
N GLY A 8 -8.31 -2.63 7.30
CA GLY A 8 -8.55 -2.10 5.95
C GLY A 8 -8.32 -3.13 4.84
N ALA A 9 -7.37 -4.03 5.03
CA ALA A 9 -7.16 -5.17 4.14
C ALA A 9 -8.39 -6.09 4.11
N ARG A 10 -8.92 -6.46 5.28
CA ARG A 10 -10.10 -7.32 5.41
C ARG A 10 -11.39 -6.64 4.96
N ASP A 11 -11.60 -5.39 5.34
CA ASP A 11 -12.81 -4.60 5.07
C ASP A 11 -12.43 -3.15 4.70
N PRO A 12 -12.62 -2.74 3.43
CA PRO A 12 -12.29 -1.38 2.99
C PRO A 12 -13.02 -0.27 3.78
N SER A 13 -14.17 -0.56 4.39
CA SER A 13 -14.91 0.42 5.21
C SER A 13 -14.29 0.67 6.58
N LYS A 14 -13.38 -0.21 7.02
CA LYS A 14 -12.72 -0.17 8.34
C LYS A 14 -11.29 0.34 8.31
N LYS A 15 -10.87 0.96 7.20
CA LYS A 15 -9.52 1.52 7.06
C LYS A 15 -9.17 2.44 8.23
N GLN A 16 -8.01 2.20 8.84
CA GLN A 16 -7.58 2.83 10.08
C GLN A 16 -6.78 4.11 9.85
N TRP A 17 -7.20 4.93 8.87
CA TRP A 17 -6.49 6.14 8.42
C TRP A 17 -6.05 7.06 9.55
N ARG A 18 -6.98 7.44 10.42
CA ARG A 18 -6.69 8.40 11.49
C ARG A 18 -5.69 7.85 12.50
N THR A 19 -5.83 6.59 12.87
CA THR A 19 -4.95 5.92 13.84
C THR A 19 -3.52 5.84 13.31
N ILE A 20 -3.37 5.36 12.08
CA ILE A 20 -2.05 5.21 11.45
C ILE A 20 -1.43 6.59 11.22
N GLN A 21 -2.18 7.58 10.73
CA GLN A 21 -1.66 8.93 10.53
C GLN A 21 -1.21 9.58 11.86
N ALA A 22 -1.96 9.38 12.95
CA ALA A 22 -1.57 9.87 14.27
C ALA A 22 -0.28 9.19 14.74
N ALA A 23 -0.15 7.88 14.54
CA ALA A 23 1.06 7.13 14.88
C ALA A 23 2.27 7.56 14.05
N THR A 24 2.09 7.83 12.75
CA THR A 24 3.21 8.16 11.86
C THR A 24 3.70 9.60 12.00
N LYS A 25 2.85 10.54 12.45
CA LYS A 25 3.25 11.93 12.70
C LYS A 25 4.39 12.10 13.71
N ALA A 26 4.53 11.18 14.66
CA ALA A 26 5.59 11.22 15.67
C ALA A 26 6.91 10.57 15.19
N LEU A 27 6.93 9.97 14.00
CA LEU A 27 8.09 9.26 13.50
C LEU A 27 9.09 10.23 12.85
N SER A 28 10.36 10.06 13.19
CA SER A 28 11.49 10.75 12.53
C SER A 28 12.13 9.93 11.41
N VAL A 29 11.58 8.75 11.11
CA VAL A 29 12.11 7.81 10.12
C VAL A 29 11.12 7.57 8.99
N PRO A 30 11.59 7.27 7.76
CA PRO A 30 10.70 6.90 6.66
C PRO A 30 9.86 5.66 6.99
N PHE A 31 8.61 5.68 6.56
CA PHE A 31 7.71 4.54 6.65
C PHE A 31 7.09 4.20 5.30
N GLN A 32 6.78 2.93 5.13
CA GLN A 32 5.95 2.40 4.05
C GLN A 32 4.66 1.83 4.63
N VAL A 33 3.59 1.86 3.86
CA VAL A 33 2.26 1.44 4.32
C VAL A 33 1.56 0.57 3.29
N GLY A 34 0.97 -0.53 3.76
CA GLY A 34 0.15 -1.44 2.98
C GLY A 34 -1.12 -1.84 3.72
N GLY A 35 -1.91 -2.70 3.11
CA GLY A 35 -3.18 -3.18 3.67
C GLY A 35 -4.39 -2.46 3.08
N GLY A 36 -5.05 -3.09 2.11
CA GLY A 36 -6.33 -2.62 1.58
C GLY A 36 -6.26 -1.42 0.62
N ILE A 37 -5.10 -1.15 0.00
CA ILE A 37 -4.97 -0.13 -1.06
C ILE A 37 -5.67 -0.63 -2.32
N ARG A 38 -6.77 0.04 -2.71
CA ARG A 38 -7.68 -0.40 -3.79
C ARG A 38 -7.93 0.67 -4.85
N SER A 39 -7.45 1.90 -4.65
CA SER A 39 -7.60 3.00 -5.60
C SER A 39 -6.38 3.91 -5.64
N ILE A 40 -6.28 4.74 -6.68
CA ILE A 40 -5.28 5.81 -6.76
C ILE A 40 -5.45 6.85 -5.65
N ASP A 41 -6.68 7.05 -5.17
CA ASP A 41 -6.95 8.00 -4.09
C ASP A 41 -6.37 7.49 -2.75
N ASP A 42 -6.44 6.18 -2.49
CA ASP A 42 -5.75 5.57 -1.35
C ASP A 42 -4.24 5.79 -1.43
N VAL A 43 -3.66 5.63 -2.62
CA VAL A 43 -2.22 5.85 -2.85
C VAL A 43 -1.85 7.29 -2.56
N LYS A 44 -2.54 8.25 -3.18
CA LYS A 44 -2.27 9.69 -3.00
C LYS A 44 -2.43 10.10 -1.54
N GLN A 45 -3.50 9.66 -0.89
CA GLN A 45 -3.75 9.96 0.51
C GLN A 45 -2.61 9.52 1.42
N TRP A 46 -2.00 8.35 1.16
CA TRP A 46 -0.84 7.90 1.92
C TRP A 46 0.43 8.67 1.65
N LEU A 47 0.72 8.96 0.37
CA LEU A 47 1.89 9.74 -0.01
C LEU A 47 1.80 11.16 0.56
N ASP A 48 0.62 11.78 0.51
CA ASP A 48 0.34 13.10 1.11
C ASP A 48 0.42 13.07 2.64
N ALA A 49 0.12 11.92 3.26
CA ALA A 49 0.31 11.70 4.70
C ALA A 49 1.77 11.44 5.10
N GLY A 50 2.72 11.50 4.15
CA GLY A 50 4.15 11.37 4.40
C GLY A 50 4.70 9.94 4.29
N ALA A 51 3.92 8.99 3.77
CA ALA A 51 4.45 7.67 3.48
C ALA A 51 5.52 7.78 2.38
N ALA A 52 6.69 7.19 2.62
CA ALA A 52 7.73 7.15 1.61
C ALA A 52 7.33 6.24 0.44
N GLN A 53 6.63 5.14 0.75
CA GLN A 53 6.17 4.15 -0.22
C GLN A 53 4.82 3.54 0.18
N VAL A 54 4.05 3.13 -0.83
CA VAL A 54 2.85 2.32 -0.67
C VAL A 54 3.12 0.87 -1.11
N VAL A 55 2.57 -0.08 -0.36
CA VAL A 55 2.73 -1.51 -0.64
C VAL A 55 1.46 -2.06 -1.25
N ILE A 56 1.58 -2.52 -2.50
CA ILE A 56 0.46 -3.04 -3.29
C ILE A 56 0.60 -4.57 -3.38
N GLY A 57 -0.40 -5.28 -2.83
CA GLY A 57 -0.52 -6.74 -2.90
C GLY A 57 -1.48 -7.18 -3.99
N SER A 58 -2.65 -7.69 -3.62
CA SER A 58 -3.65 -8.27 -4.55
C SER A 58 -3.96 -7.42 -5.79
N MET A 59 -4.07 -6.10 -5.65
CA MET A 59 -4.29 -5.19 -6.79
C MET A 59 -3.21 -5.27 -7.86
N ALA A 60 -1.95 -5.56 -7.49
CA ALA A 60 -0.86 -5.73 -8.43
C ALA A 60 -1.00 -6.99 -9.29
N VAL A 61 -1.79 -7.97 -8.83
CA VAL A 61 -2.12 -9.19 -9.57
C VAL A 61 -3.44 -9.01 -10.32
N ASP A 62 -4.50 -8.60 -9.62
CA ASP A 62 -5.86 -8.54 -10.15
C ASP A 62 -6.03 -7.44 -11.21
N LYS A 63 -5.28 -6.33 -11.07
CA LYS A 63 -5.47 -5.11 -11.87
C LYS A 63 -4.14 -4.47 -12.30
N GLN A 64 -3.28 -5.28 -12.90
CA GLN A 64 -1.94 -4.89 -13.34
C GLN A 64 -1.88 -3.57 -14.12
N GLN A 65 -2.82 -3.34 -15.05
CA GLN A 65 -2.85 -2.13 -15.87
C GLN A 65 -3.16 -0.87 -15.05
N GLU A 66 -4.07 -0.96 -14.07
CA GLU A 66 -4.38 0.16 -13.17
C GLU A 66 -3.15 0.48 -12.31
N VAL A 67 -2.52 -0.54 -11.71
CA VAL A 67 -1.33 -0.35 -10.87
C VAL A 67 -0.16 0.21 -11.67
N ALA A 68 0.06 -0.26 -12.91
CA ALA A 68 1.08 0.29 -13.80
C ALA A 68 0.82 1.78 -14.12
N ALA A 69 -0.45 2.17 -14.31
CA ALA A 69 -0.83 3.56 -14.50
C ALA A 69 -0.55 4.41 -13.24
N TRP A 70 -0.79 3.88 -12.04
CA TRP A 70 -0.49 4.56 -10.78
C TRP A 70 1.01 4.77 -10.59
N ILE A 71 1.81 3.73 -10.86
CA ILE A 71 3.28 3.79 -10.84
C ILE A 71 3.79 4.88 -11.78
N LYS A 72 3.27 4.94 -13.01
CA LYS A 72 3.62 5.97 -13.98
C LYS A 72 3.23 7.37 -13.52
N ALA A 73 2.08 7.52 -12.85
CA ALA A 73 1.57 8.81 -12.41
C ALA A 73 2.24 9.35 -11.15
N CYS A 74 2.60 8.49 -10.19
CA CYS A 74 3.11 8.87 -8.88
C CYS A 74 4.63 8.68 -8.72
N GLY A 75 5.28 7.98 -9.66
CA GLY A 75 6.72 7.68 -9.61
C GLY A 75 6.98 6.29 -9.04
N ALA A 76 7.84 5.51 -9.71
CA ALA A 76 8.10 4.12 -9.35
C ALA A 76 8.79 3.93 -7.99
N ASP A 77 9.55 4.93 -7.53
CA ASP A 77 10.19 4.93 -6.21
C ASP A 77 9.18 4.93 -5.06
N LYS A 78 7.92 5.28 -5.32
CA LYS A 78 6.82 5.31 -4.34
C LYS A 78 6.11 3.98 -4.13
N PHE A 79 6.46 2.93 -4.87
CA PHE A 79 5.72 1.66 -4.83
C PHE A 79 6.60 0.49 -4.42
N VAL A 80 6.03 -0.40 -3.62
CA VAL A 80 6.54 -1.74 -3.35
C VAL A 80 5.45 -2.73 -3.77
N ILE A 81 5.81 -3.75 -4.54
CA ILE A 81 4.89 -4.83 -4.92
C ILE A 81 5.10 -6.00 -3.96
N ALA A 82 4.04 -6.36 -3.24
CA ALA A 82 4.01 -7.56 -2.40
C ALA A 82 3.49 -8.74 -3.21
N LEU A 83 4.28 -9.81 -3.27
CA LEU A 83 3.93 -11.04 -3.98
C LEU A 83 3.98 -12.20 -2.99
N ASP A 84 2.81 -12.76 -2.70
CA ASP A 84 2.69 -14.01 -1.95
C ASP A 84 2.69 -15.18 -2.93
N VAL A 85 3.69 -16.06 -2.82
CA VAL A 85 3.89 -17.18 -3.75
C VAL A 85 3.70 -18.49 -3.00
N ASN A 86 2.83 -19.35 -3.53
CA ASN A 86 2.72 -20.74 -3.10
C ASN A 86 3.47 -21.63 -4.08
N LYS A 87 4.41 -22.42 -3.57
CA LYS A 87 5.15 -23.38 -4.37
C LYS A 87 4.22 -24.52 -4.80
N THR A 88 4.17 -24.81 -6.08
CA THR A 88 3.47 -25.97 -6.63
C THR A 88 4.43 -27.15 -6.81
N GLU A 89 3.93 -28.35 -7.12
CA GLU A 89 4.79 -29.51 -7.42
C GLU A 89 5.73 -29.24 -8.61
N SER A 90 5.34 -28.35 -9.51
CA SER A 90 6.12 -27.90 -10.66
C SER A 90 7.08 -26.73 -10.38
N GLY A 91 7.12 -26.22 -9.14
CA GLY A 91 7.82 -24.98 -8.77
C GLY A 91 6.89 -23.78 -8.72
#